data_AF-A0ABD6FGB0-F1
#
_entry.id   AF-A0ABD6FGB0-F1
#
_cell.length_a   1.000
_cell.length_b   1.000
_cell.length_c   1.000
_cell.angle_alpha   90.00
_cell.angle_beta   90.00
_cell.angle_gamma   90.00
#
_symmetry.space_group_name_H-M   'P 1'
#
loop_
_entity.id
_entity.type
_entity.pdbx_description
1 polymer ?
#
loop_
_entity_poly.entity_id
_entity_poly.type
_entity_poly.pdbx_seq_one_letter_code
_entity_poly.pdbx_strand_id
1 'polypeptide(L)'
;VIPVIKELAADGLVLSVDTTRAAVAAAALEAGAAVINDVSGGLADPDMVHVAADAKVPLVLMHWRGHSRDMDRLAIYDDVVTDVRDELSRRVDAALAAGVSAEQIVLDPGLGFAKRPHHNWALLHRLGEILDLGFPVLIGASRKRFLGSLLAVGDTPREPSGREDATTAVSALAAANGAWGVRVHAVRPSLDAVKVAHAWMRGKP
;
A
#
# COMPACT_ATOMS: atom_id res chain seq x y z
N VAL A 1 -3.94 11.66 -16.03
CA VAL A 1 -4.09 10.19 -15.88
C VAL A 1 -5.20 9.61 -16.74
N ILE A 2 -6.34 10.31 -16.90
CA ILE A 2 -7.53 9.81 -17.61
C ILE A 2 -7.27 9.22 -19.02
N PRO A 3 -6.54 9.90 -19.94
CA PRO A 3 -6.32 9.33 -21.28
C PRO A 3 -5.56 8.00 -21.25
N VAL A 4 -4.56 7.89 -20.36
CA VAL A 4 -3.77 6.67 -20.16
C VAL A 4 -4.63 5.54 -19.62
N ILE A 5 -5.52 5.83 -18.67
CA ILE A 5 -6.44 4.84 -18.11
C ILE A 5 -7.35 4.29 -19.21
N LYS A 6 -7.93 5.18 -20.03
CA LYS A 6 -8.84 4.79 -21.11
C LYS A 6 -8.18 3.86 -22.13
N GLU A 7 -6.95 4.18 -22.52
CA GLU A 7 -6.18 3.37 -23.49
C GLU A 7 -5.84 2.00 -22.90
N LEU A 8 -5.27 1.95 -21.69
CA LEU A 8 -4.88 0.69 -21.05
C LEU A 8 -6.10 -0.19 -20.68
N ALA A 9 -7.24 0.41 -20.35
CA ALA A 9 -8.48 -0.32 -20.08
C ALA A 9 -9.03 -0.96 -21.36
N ALA A 10 -8.88 -0.30 -22.52
CA ALA A 10 -9.27 -0.86 -23.82
C ALA A 10 -8.43 -2.10 -24.18
N ASP A 11 -7.19 -2.18 -23.69
CA ASP A 11 -6.33 -3.37 -23.80
C ASP A 11 -6.69 -4.49 -22.80
N GLY A 12 -7.75 -4.31 -22.00
CA GLY A 12 -8.24 -5.30 -21.03
C GLY A 12 -7.44 -5.39 -19.74
N LEU A 13 -6.60 -4.38 -19.43
CA LEU A 13 -5.82 -4.34 -18.20
C LEU A 13 -6.69 -3.93 -17.01
N VAL A 14 -6.46 -4.56 -15.85
CA VAL A 14 -7.05 -4.14 -14.58
C VAL A 14 -6.24 -2.99 -14.01
N LEU A 15 -6.86 -1.82 -13.88
CA LEU A 15 -6.18 -0.58 -13.52
C LEU A 15 -6.58 -0.10 -12.12
N SER A 16 -5.58 0.30 -11.34
CA SER A 16 -5.78 1.06 -10.10
C SER A 16 -5.43 2.52 -10.33
N VAL A 17 -6.26 3.44 -9.84
CA VAL A 17 -5.96 4.88 -9.81
C VAL A 17 -5.40 5.25 -8.45
N ASP A 18 -4.20 5.85 -8.42
CA ASP A 18 -3.55 6.36 -7.20
C ASP A 18 -3.88 7.84 -7.03
N THR A 19 -4.82 8.15 -6.14
CA THR A 19 -5.32 9.51 -5.94
C THR A 19 -5.92 9.70 -4.56
N THR A 20 -5.75 10.90 -4.01
CA THR A 20 -6.39 11.35 -2.76
C THR A 20 -7.59 12.25 -3.01
N ARG A 21 -8.03 12.39 -4.27
CA ARG A 21 -9.12 13.28 -4.70
C ARG A 21 -10.27 12.47 -5.28
N ALA A 22 -11.45 12.59 -4.68
CA ALA A 22 -12.66 11.86 -5.06
C ALA A 22 -13.06 12.16 -6.51
N ALA A 23 -13.00 13.42 -6.94
CA ALA A 23 -13.29 13.81 -8.32
C ALA A 23 -12.35 13.14 -9.35
N VAL A 24 -11.08 12.92 -9.00
CA VAL A 24 -10.14 12.21 -9.89
C VAL A 24 -10.43 10.71 -9.89
N ALA A 25 -10.79 10.15 -8.73
CA ALA A 25 -11.19 8.74 -8.63
C ALA A 25 -12.43 8.46 -9.48
N ALA A 26 -13.49 9.27 -9.35
CA ALA A 26 -14.71 9.15 -10.14
C ALA A 26 -14.43 9.20 -11.65
N ALA A 27 -13.69 10.21 -12.11
CA ALA A 27 -13.33 10.34 -13.53
C ALA A 27 -12.46 9.17 -14.02
N ALA A 28 -11.60 8.61 -13.17
CA ALA A 28 -10.79 7.45 -13.51
C ALA A 28 -11.62 6.17 -13.64
N LEU A 29 -12.61 5.97 -12.76
CA LEU A 29 -13.56 4.86 -12.84
C LEU A 29 -14.41 4.93 -14.11
N GLU A 30 -14.93 6.12 -14.46
CA GLU A 30 -15.62 6.35 -15.74
C GLU A 30 -14.75 6.02 -16.96
N ALA A 31 -13.43 6.20 -16.83
CA ALA A 31 -12.47 5.88 -17.87
C ALA A 31 -12.03 4.41 -17.91
N GLY A 32 -12.50 3.57 -16.97
CA GLY A 32 -12.22 2.13 -16.94
C GLY A 32 -11.25 1.67 -15.85
N ALA A 33 -10.89 2.52 -14.89
CA ALA A 33 -10.21 2.05 -13.68
C ALA A 33 -11.14 1.12 -12.86
N ALA A 34 -10.55 0.13 -12.20
CA ALA A 34 -11.26 -0.90 -11.46
C ALA A 34 -10.94 -0.90 -9.96
N VAL A 35 -9.96 -0.12 -9.51
CA VAL A 35 -9.52 -0.04 -8.11
C VAL A 35 -9.15 1.41 -7.77
N ILE A 36 -9.52 1.87 -6.59
CA ILE A 36 -9.04 3.14 -6.03
C ILE A 36 -7.92 2.83 -5.04
N ASN A 37 -6.77 3.46 -5.19
CA ASN A 37 -5.70 3.47 -4.20
C ASN A 37 -5.58 4.87 -3.59
N ASP A 38 -6.10 5.05 -2.37
CA ASP A 38 -6.05 6.32 -1.66
C ASP A 38 -4.98 6.28 -0.57
N VAL A 39 -3.85 6.94 -0.85
CA VAL A 39 -2.75 7.08 0.11
C VAL A 39 -3.10 7.91 1.34
N SER A 40 -4.26 8.58 1.39
CA SER A 40 -4.74 9.27 2.58
C SER A 40 -5.69 8.42 3.42
N GLY A 41 -6.14 7.27 2.91
CA GLY A 41 -7.15 6.44 3.58
C GLY A 41 -8.46 7.19 3.83
N GLY A 42 -8.91 8.02 2.88
CA GLY A 42 -10.12 8.84 2.97
C GLY A 42 -9.96 10.14 3.78
N LEU A 43 -8.76 10.46 4.27
CA LEU A 43 -8.52 11.65 5.10
C LEU A 43 -8.41 12.95 4.30
N ALA A 44 -7.92 12.89 3.06
CA ALA A 44 -7.69 14.09 2.26
C ALA A 44 -8.97 14.61 1.60
N ASP A 45 -9.90 13.71 1.29
CA ASP A 45 -11.16 14.00 0.62
C ASP A 45 -12.26 13.08 1.17
N PRO A 46 -13.21 13.61 1.97
CA PRO A 46 -14.23 12.79 2.63
C PRO A 46 -15.19 12.11 1.63
N ASP A 47 -15.29 12.63 0.39
CA ASP A 47 -16.16 12.05 -0.63
C ASP A 47 -15.55 10.77 -1.24
N MET A 48 -14.26 10.47 -0.98
CA MET A 48 -13.57 9.31 -1.56
C MET A 48 -14.26 7.99 -1.24
N VAL A 49 -14.69 7.81 0.02
CA VAL A 49 -15.33 6.57 0.47
C VAL A 49 -16.70 6.38 -0.17
N HIS A 50 -17.42 7.48 -0.46
CA HIS A 50 -18.70 7.43 -1.16
C HIS A 50 -18.52 7.06 -2.63
N VAL A 51 -17.51 7.60 -3.31
CA VAL A 51 -17.16 7.21 -4.69
C VAL A 51 -16.88 5.70 -4.77
N ALA A 52 -16.11 5.15 -3.82
CA ALA A 52 -15.83 3.72 -3.78
C ALA A 52 -17.07 2.86 -3.47
N ALA A 53 -17.92 3.31 -2.54
CA ALA A 53 -19.17 2.62 -2.18
C ALA A 53 -20.13 2.55 -3.37
N ASP A 54 -20.39 3.69 -4.03
CA ASP A 54 -21.31 3.80 -5.16
C ASP A 54 -20.84 2.97 -6.36
N ALA A 55 -19.54 3.02 -6.64
CA ALA A 55 -18.94 2.28 -7.75
C ALA A 55 -18.74 0.79 -7.46
N LYS A 56 -18.82 0.35 -6.20
CA LYS A 56 -18.61 -1.04 -5.75
C LYS A 56 -17.26 -1.62 -6.18
N VAL A 57 -16.22 -0.79 -6.15
CA VAL A 57 -14.84 -1.17 -6.50
C VAL A 57 -13.95 -1.31 -5.27
N PRO A 58 -12.86 -2.09 -5.32
CA PRO A 58 -11.90 -2.13 -4.24
C PRO A 58 -11.30 -0.76 -3.92
N LEU A 59 -11.16 -0.47 -2.63
CA LEU A 59 -10.56 0.74 -2.06
C LEU A 59 -9.38 0.36 -1.18
N VAL A 60 -8.18 0.76 -1.58
CA VAL A 60 -6.99 0.66 -0.75
C VAL A 60 -6.97 1.85 0.22
N LEU A 61 -7.08 1.55 1.51
CA LEU A 61 -6.94 2.49 2.61
C LEU A 61 -5.52 2.39 3.17
N MET A 62 -4.67 3.36 2.81
CA MET A 62 -3.32 3.43 3.34
C MET A 62 -3.25 4.24 4.64
N HIS A 63 -2.45 3.79 5.60
CA HIS A 63 -2.12 4.57 6.77
C HIS A 63 -1.29 5.80 6.39
N TRP A 64 -1.74 6.97 6.83
CA TRP A 64 -1.12 8.24 6.50
C TRP A 64 -1.34 9.30 7.58
N ARG A 65 -0.27 9.99 7.97
CA ARG A 65 -0.32 11.15 8.85
C ARG A 65 0.21 12.38 8.12
N GLY A 66 -0.72 13.16 7.55
CA GLY A 66 -0.48 14.48 6.99
C GLY A 66 0.30 14.53 5.67
N HIS A 67 0.29 15.69 5.02
CA HIS A 67 0.90 15.89 3.71
C HIS A 67 2.44 15.81 3.74
N SER A 68 3.04 15.52 2.58
CA SER A 68 4.48 15.26 2.44
C SER A 68 5.40 16.33 2.99
N ARG A 69 4.95 17.59 3.05
CA ARG A 69 5.70 18.70 3.63
C ARG A 69 5.96 18.54 5.13
N ASP A 70 5.06 17.87 5.85
CA ASP A 70 5.08 17.77 7.33
C ASP A 70 5.22 16.32 7.83
N MET A 71 5.15 15.32 6.95
CA MET A 71 5.16 13.89 7.31
C MET A 71 6.31 13.49 8.25
N ASP A 72 7.53 13.97 8.01
CA ASP A 72 8.68 13.58 8.83
C ASP A 72 8.56 14.10 10.28
N ARG A 73 7.86 15.22 10.52
CA ARG A 73 7.56 15.74 11.87
C ARG A 73 6.46 14.96 12.56
N LEU A 74 5.56 14.36 11.80
CA LEU A 74 4.43 13.55 12.29
C LEU A 74 4.81 12.09 12.57
N ALA A 75 6.07 11.71 12.31
CA ALA A 75 6.61 10.38 12.56
C ALA A 75 6.93 10.15 14.06
N ILE A 76 5.95 10.39 14.92
CA ILE A 76 6.01 10.25 16.37
C ILE A 76 4.99 9.18 16.76
N TYR A 77 5.46 8.05 17.26
CA TYR A 77 4.62 6.92 17.67
C TYR A 77 5.14 6.43 19.02
N ASP A 78 4.22 5.99 19.88
CA ASP A 78 4.60 5.28 21.11
C ASP A 78 5.00 3.84 20.74
N ASP A 79 4.10 3.13 20.06
CA ASP A 79 4.38 1.90 19.32
C ASP A 79 3.80 2.05 17.90
N VAL A 80 4.69 2.09 16.90
CA VAL A 80 4.25 2.34 15.52
C VAL A 80 3.33 1.27 14.95
N VAL A 81 3.41 0.03 15.43
CA VAL A 81 2.55 -1.06 14.93
C VAL A 81 1.17 -0.92 15.53
N THR A 82 1.07 -0.73 16.85
CA THR A 82 -0.20 -0.52 17.55
C THR A 82 -0.91 0.73 17.04
N ASP A 83 -0.19 1.85 16.95
CA ASP A 83 -0.76 3.11 16.44
C ASP A 83 -1.27 2.98 15.00
N VAL A 84 -0.48 2.35 14.11
CA VAL A 84 -0.87 2.17 12.70
C VAL A 84 -2.10 1.27 12.60
N ARG A 85 -2.14 0.17 13.36
CA ARG A 85 -3.28 -0.74 13.42
C ARG A 85 -4.54 -0.01 13.85
N ASP A 86 -4.47 0.75 14.93
CA ASP A 86 -5.63 1.46 15.49
C ASP A 86 -6.10 2.58 14.56
N GLU A 87 -5.17 3.28 13.89
CA GLU A 87 -5.49 4.28 12.87
C GLU A 87 -6.16 3.69 11.63
N LEU A 88 -5.65 2.55 11.14
CA LEU A 88 -6.27 1.81 10.03
C LEU A 88 -7.66 1.30 10.42
N SER A 89 -7.84 0.77 11.64
CA SER A 89 -9.16 0.35 12.14
C SER A 89 -10.16 1.51 12.08
N ARG A 90 -9.75 2.71 12.50
CA ARG A 90 -10.61 3.91 12.37
C ARG A 90 -10.92 4.29 10.92
N ARG A 91 -10.06 3.95 9.96
CA ARG A 91 -10.34 4.17 8.52
C ARG A 91 -11.35 3.15 8.01
N VAL A 92 -11.20 1.89 8.41
CA VAL A 92 -12.14 0.81 8.11
C VAL A 92 -13.54 1.19 8.61
N ASP A 93 -13.66 1.58 9.88
CA ASP A 93 -14.95 1.95 10.48
C ASP A 93 -15.64 3.08 9.70
N ALA A 94 -14.86 4.09 9.28
CA ALA A 94 -15.36 5.20 8.48
C ALA A 94 -15.83 4.77 7.08
N ALA A 95 -15.08 3.90 6.40
CA ALA A 95 -15.45 3.37 5.09
C ALA A 95 -16.71 2.50 5.15
N LEU A 96 -16.80 1.60 6.13
CA LEU A 96 -17.98 0.76 6.37
C LEU A 96 -19.22 1.63 6.66
N ALA A 97 -19.08 2.64 7.53
CA ALA A 97 -20.17 3.57 7.83
C ALA A 97 -20.63 4.38 6.61
N ALA A 98 -19.75 4.62 5.64
CA ALA A 98 -20.06 5.29 4.38
C ALA A 98 -20.66 4.35 3.31
N GLY A 99 -20.81 3.05 3.60
CA GLY A 99 -21.45 2.07 2.72
C GLY A 99 -20.47 1.25 1.86
N VAL A 100 -19.16 1.39 2.06
CA VAL A 100 -18.17 0.49 1.43
C VAL A 100 -18.31 -0.90 2.05
N SER A 101 -18.45 -1.96 1.26
CA SER A 101 -18.52 -3.32 1.80
C SER A 101 -17.15 -3.81 2.27
N ALA A 102 -17.12 -4.72 3.24
CA ALA A 102 -15.86 -5.23 3.81
C ALA A 102 -14.98 -5.90 2.74
N GLU A 103 -15.58 -6.54 1.74
CA GLU A 103 -14.88 -7.22 0.64
C GLU A 103 -14.20 -6.25 -0.33
N GLN A 104 -14.58 -4.96 -0.31
CA GLN A 104 -13.94 -3.92 -1.12
C GLN A 104 -12.66 -3.38 -0.45
N ILE A 105 -12.46 -3.58 0.85
CA ILE A 105 -11.41 -2.89 1.60
C ILE A 105 -10.09 -3.65 1.48
N VAL A 106 -9.03 -2.93 1.14
CA VAL A 106 -7.63 -3.39 1.23
C VAL A 106 -6.88 -2.40 2.13
N LEU A 107 -6.03 -2.89 3.03
CA LEU A 107 -5.22 -2.04 3.91
C LEU A 107 -3.79 -1.93 3.40
N ASP A 108 -3.16 -0.77 3.59
CA ASP A 108 -1.72 -0.60 3.39
C ASP A 108 -1.11 0.10 4.63
N PRO A 109 -0.09 -0.45 5.30
CA PRO A 109 0.52 0.15 6.49
C PRO A 109 1.30 1.45 6.19
N GLY A 110 1.40 1.86 4.93
CA GLY A 110 1.93 3.15 4.50
C GLY A 110 3.41 3.28 4.78
N LEU A 111 4.21 2.28 4.36
CA LEU A 111 5.66 2.31 4.53
C LEU A 111 6.23 3.63 3.98
N GLY A 112 7.12 4.29 4.72
CA GLY A 112 7.75 5.55 4.34
C GLY A 112 6.84 6.78 4.36
N PHE A 113 5.57 6.67 4.76
CA PHE A 113 4.67 7.81 4.96
C PHE A 113 4.56 8.15 6.43
N ALA A 114 5.10 9.31 6.81
CA ALA A 114 5.25 9.75 8.20
C ALA A 114 5.91 8.70 9.10
N LYS A 115 6.99 8.07 8.61
CA LYS A 115 7.68 6.97 9.30
C LYS A 115 9.19 7.09 9.17
N ARG A 116 9.89 6.85 10.27
CA ARG A 116 11.35 6.72 10.30
C ARG A 116 11.78 5.36 9.75
N PRO A 117 13.04 5.17 9.31
CA PRO A 117 13.48 3.89 8.74
C PRO A 117 13.13 2.67 9.61
N HIS A 118 13.39 2.72 10.91
CA HIS A 118 13.11 1.61 11.84
C HIS A 118 11.61 1.31 12.00
N HIS A 119 10.73 2.31 11.88
CA HIS A 119 9.28 2.08 11.92
C HIS A 119 8.81 1.16 10.78
N ASN A 120 9.42 1.28 9.59
CA ASN A 120 9.06 0.44 8.44
C ASN A 120 9.43 -1.02 8.69
N TRP A 121 10.59 -1.27 9.31
CA TRP A 121 11.01 -2.61 9.68
C TRP A 121 10.14 -3.20 10.79
N ALA A 122 9.73 -2.40 11.77
CA ALA A 122 8.80 -2.84 12.81
C ALA A 122 7.45 -3.30 12.22
N LEU A 123 6.89 -2.53 11.28
CA LEU A 123 5.64 -2.88 10.58
C LEU A 123 5.77 -4.14 9.72
N LEU A 124 6.90 -4.30 9.02
CA LEU A 124 7.16 -5.52 8.23
C LEU A 124 7.36 -6.74 9.13
N HIS A 125 8.05 -6.57 10.26
CA HIS A 125 8.33 -7.64 11.21
C HIS A 125 7.07 -8.11 11.94
N ARG A 126 6.19 -7.17 12.32
CA ARG A 126 4.93 -7.42 13.02
C ARG A 126 3.72 -7.32 12.07
N LEU A 127 3.90 -7.71 10.79
CA LEU A 127 2.84 -7.65 9.78
C LEU A 127 1.58 -8.43 10.19
N GLY A 128 1.76 -9.53 10.95
CA GLY A 128 0.65 -10.33 11.50
C GLY A 128 -0.38 -9.50 12.25
N GLU A 129 0.03 -8.49 13.02
CA GLU A 129 -0.90 -7.67 13.81
C GLU A 129 -1.76 -6.74 12.95
N ILE A 130 -1.29 -6.39 11.74
CA ILE A 130 -2.10 -5.67 10.76
C ILE A 130 -3.03 -6.65 10.03
N LEU A 131 -2.56 -7.86 9.72
CA LEU A 131 -3.39 -8.92 9.12
C LEU A 131 -4.53 -9.34 10.04
N ASP A 132 -4.33 -9.30 11.36
CA ASP A 132 -5.35 -9.61 12.38
C ASP A 132 -6.56 -8.64 12.35
N LEU A 133 -6.49 -7.53 11.60
CA LEU A 133 -7.66 -6.70 11.30
C LEU A 133 -8.67 -7.40 10.37
N GLY A 134 -8.29 -8.50 9.72
CA GLY A 134 -9.17 -9.34 8.91
C GLY A 134 -9.35 -8.87 7.46
N PHE A 135 -8.54 -7.92 6.99
CA PHE A 135 -8.59 -7.39 5.62
C PHE A 135 -7.34 -7.77 4.82
N PRO A 136 -7.44 -7.88 3.48
CA PRO A 136 -6.28 -7.98 2.61
C PRO A 136 -5.28 -6.84 2.86
N VAL A 137 -3.98 -7.17 2.95
CA VAL A 137 -2.92 -6.15 3.16
C VAL A 137 -2.01 -6.03 1.95
N LEU A 138 -1.90 -4.82 1.41
CA LEU A 138 -0.98 -4.42 0.34
C LEU A 138 0.32 -3.85 0.94
N ILE A 139 1.47 -4.29 0.43
CA ILE A 139 2.78 -3.78 0.87
C ILE A 139 3.47 -2.99 -0.25
N GLY A 140 3.59 -1.67 -0.04
CA GLY A 140 4.33 -0.77 -0.93
C GLY A 140 5.74 -0.44 -0.43
N ALA A 141 6.69 -1.37 -0.48
CA ALA A 141 8.08 -1.10 -0.04
C ALA A 141 9.01 -0.57 -1.14
N SER A 142 8.63 -0.75 -2.42
CA SER A 142 9.54 -0.66 -3.56
C SER A 142 10.26 0.68 -3.67
N ARG A 143 11.59 0.60 -3.78
CA ARG A 143 12.54 1.73 -3.87
C ARG A 143 12.45 2.77 -2.75
N LYS A 144 11.75 2.53 -1.65
CA LYS A 144 11.56 3.54 -0.60
C LYS A 144 12.87 3.88 0.14
N ARG A 145 12.89 5.07 0.73
CA ARG A 145 14.05 5.68 1.41
C ARG A 145 14.69 4.75 2.45
N PHE A 146 13.89 4.00 3.21
CA PHE A 146 14.41 3.09 4.24
C PHE A 146 15.27 1.94 3.69
N LEU A 147 15.02 1.48 2.45
CA LEU A 147 15.90 0.53 1.75
C LEU A 147 17.22 1.19 1.34
N GLY A 148 17.15 2.48 0.95
CA GLY A 148 18.34 3.28 0.67
C GLY A 148 19.25 3.42 1.88
N SER A 149 18.66 3.68 3.05
CA SER A 149 19.36 3.75 4.33
C SER A 149 19.93 2.39 4.77
N LEU A 150 19.20 1.29 4.55
CA LEU A 150 19.70 -0.06 4.83
C LEU A 150 20.94 -0.40 4.00
N LEU A 151 20.93 -0.05 2.71
CA LEU A 151 21.96 -0.39 1.74
C LEU A 151 23.05 0.70 1.58
N ALA A 152 23.13 1.62 2.54
CA ALA A 152 24.06 2.73 2.52
C ALA A 152 25.52 2.23 2.56
N VAL A 153 26.41 2.95 1.90
CA VAL A 153 27.87 2.77 2.01
C VAL A 153 28.43 4.01 2.67
N GLY A 154 28.88 3.87 3.93
CA GLY A 154 29.12 5.02 4.80
C GLY A 154 27.84 5.83 5.00
N ASP A 155 27.92 7.14 4.85
CA ASP A 155 26.78 8.06 4.97
C ASP A 155 25.99 8.25 3.67
N THR A 156 26.34 7.52 2.60
CA THR A 156 25.68 7.65 1.29
C THR A 156 24.59 6.59 1.12
N PRO A 157 23.29 6.95 1.15
CA PRO A 157 22.20 6.00 0.90
C PRO A 157 22.24 5.49 -0.54
N ARG A 158 21.84 4.23 -0.76
CA ARG A 158 21.70 3.69 -2.12
C ARG A 158 20.68 4.48 -2.91
N GLU A 159 20.96 4.84 -4.17
CA GLU A 159 20.00 5.50 -5.06
C GLU A 159 18.74 4.64 -5.32
N PRO A 160 17.55 5.22 -5.58
CA PRO A 160 16.30 4.48 -5.78
C PRO A 160 16.38 3.35 -6.81
N SER A 161 17.09 3.55 -7.93
CA SER A 161 17.28 2.54 -8.98
C SER A 161 18.11 1.33 -8.51
N GLY A 162 18.95 1.49 -7.48
CA GLY A 162 19.78 0.44 -6.92
C GLY A 162 19.13 -0.33 -5.76
N ARG A 163 17.82 -0.16 -5.52
CA ARG A 163 17.09 -0.77 -4.39
C ARG A 163 16.20 -1.95 -4.81
N GLU A 164 16.36 -2.46 -6.03
CA GLU A 164 15.48 -3.51 -6.57
C GLU A 164 15.70 -4.88 -5.92
N ASP A 165 16.94 -5.25 -5.62
CA ASP A 165 17.23 -6.52 -4.96
C ASP A 165 16.62 -6.55 -3.55
N ALA A 166 16.75 -5.47 -2.80
CA ALA A 166 16.10 -5.32 -1.50
C ALA A 166 14.57 -5.26 -1.62
N THR A 167 14.03 -4.63 -2.66
CA THR A 167 12.59 -4.66 -2.94
C THR A 167 12.12 -6.10 -3.18
N THR A 168 12.85 -6.87 -3.98
CA THR A 168 12.56 -8.27 -4.30
C THR A 168 12.58 -9.13 -3.03
N ALA A 169 13.57 -8.93 -2.16
CA ALA A 169 13.64 -9.60 -0.86
C ALA A 169 12.43 -9.26 0.03
N VAL A 170 12.06 -7.98 0.14
CA VAL A 170 10.87 -7.56 0.90
C VAL A 170 9.60 -8.16 0.30
N SER A 171 9.46 -8.21 -1.03
CA SER A 171 8.30 -8.80 -1.69
C SER A 171 8.14 -10.29 -1.38
N ALA A 172 9.24 -11.06 -1.39
CA ALA A 172 9.22 -12.47 -1.02
C ALA A 172 8.82 -12.66 0.46
N LEU A 173 9.41 -11.87 1.37
CA LEU A 173 9.09 -11.94 2.80
C LEU A 173 7.65 -11.52 3.09
N ALA A 174 7.15 -10.45 2.47
CA ALA A 174 5.77 -10.00 2.61
C ALA A 174 4.79 -11.09 2.16
N ALA A 175 5.02 -11.70 0.99
CA ALA A 175 4.21 -12.79 0.49
C ALA A 175 4.27 -14.03 1.40
N ALA A 176 5.45 -14.38 1.91
CA ALA A 176 5.63 -15.50 2.85
C ALA A 176 4.94 -15.26 4.21
N ASN A 177 4.70 -14.01 4.57
CA ASN A 177 4.03 -13.61 5.81
C ASN A 177 2.57 -13.19 5.59
N GLY A 178 1.95 -13.58 4.47
CA GLY A 178 0.51 -13.44 4.27
C GLY A 178 0.02 -12.12 3.68
N ALA A 179 0.91 -11.25 3.18
CA ALA A 179 0.49 -10.07 2.43
C ALA A 179 -0.35 -10.49 1.19
N TRP A 180 -1.45 -9.79 0.94
CA TRP A 180 -2.31 -10.02 -0.21
C TRP A 180 -1.67 -9.58 -1.52
N GLY A 181 -0.91 -8.48 -1.48
CA GLY A 181 -0.26 -7.93 -2.67
C GLY A 181 0.98 -7.12 -2.33
N VAL A 182 1.79 -6.85 -3.37
CA VAL A 182 2.96 -5.96 -3.29
C VAL A 182 2.89 -4.92 -4.40
N ARG A 183 3.18 -3.65 -4.08
CA ARG A 183 3.22 -2.54 -5.04
C ARG A 183 4.66 -2.23 -5.40
N VAL A 184 5.04 -2.47 -6.66
CA VAL A 184 6.44 -2.51 -7.10
C VAL A 184 6.72 -1.76 -8.40
N HIS A 185 7.96 -1.30 -8.58
CA HIS A 185 8.43 -0.72 -9.84
C HIS A 185 8.95 -1.80 -10.81
N ALA A 186 9.82 -2.70 -10.34
CA ALA A 186 10.28 -3.84 -11.12
C ALA A 186 9.33 -5.04 -10.95
N VAL A 187 8.40 -5.19 -11.89
CA VAL A 187 7.34 -6.20 -11.85
C VAL A 187 7.92 -7.62 -11.90
N ARG A 188 8.74 -7.93 -12.90
CA ARG A 188 9.24 -9.30 -13.13
C ARG A 188 10.00 -9.87 -11.92
N PRO A 189 11.02 -9.20 -11.35
CA PRO A 189 11.75 -9.73 -10.19
C PRO A 189 10.85 -9.97 -8.99
N SER A 190 9.93 -9.04 -8.70
CA SER A 190 9.01 -9.18 -7.56
C SER A 190 8.01 -10.31 -7.78
N LEU A 191 7.50 -10.50 -9.00
CA LEU A 191 6.63 -11.63 -9.33
C LEU A 191 7.36 -12.97 -9.12
N ASP A 192 8.61 -13.07 -9.57
CA ASP A 192 9.43 -14.27 -9.36
C ASP A 192 9.64 -14.52 -7.85
N ALA A 193 9.92 -13.47 -7.07
CA ALA A 193 10.05 -13.55 -5.61
C ALA A 193 8.76 -14.06 -4.93
N VAL A 194 7.60 -13.54 -5.33
CA VAL A 194 6.29 -13.96 -4.81
C VAL A 194 6.01 -15.43 -5.16
N LYS A 195 6.32 -15.86 -6.40
CA LYS A 195 6.19 -17.27 -6.80
C LYS A 195 7.09 -18.19 -5.98
N VAL A 196 8.33 -17.77 -5.73
CA VAL A 196 9.27 -18.50 -4.87
C VAL A 196 8.73 -18.61 -3.45
N ALA A 197 8.26 -17.51 -2.86
CA ALA A 197 7.66 -17.52 -1.52
C ALA A 197 6.46 -18.47 -1.44
N HIS A 198 5.58 -18.45 -2.45
CA HIS A 198 4.44 -19.36 -2.53
C HIS A 198 4.86 -20.83 -2.60
N ALA A 199 5.84 -21.16 -3.43
CA ALA A 199 6.36 -22.52 -3.55
C ALA A 199 7.03 -22.98 -2.24
N TRP A 200 7.84 -22.11 -1.62
CA TRP A 200 8.51 -22.36 -0.35
C TRP A 200 7.52 -22.73 0.76
N MET A 201 6.46 -21.94 0.94
CA MET A 201 5.43 -22.19 1.97
C MET A 201 4.66 -23.49 1.77
N ARG A 202 4.60 -24.01 0.54
CA ARG A 202 3.83 -25.22 0.19
C ARG A 202 4.70 -26.46 0.03
N GLY A 203 6.01 -26.35 0.26
CA GLY A 203 6.93 -27.49 0.23
C GLY A 203 6.48 -28.56 1.23
N LYS A 204 6.16 -29.74 0.73
CA LYS A 204 5.94 -30.96 1.52
C LYS A 204 7.10 -31.92 1.28
N PRO A 205 7.49 -32.73 2.28
CA PRO A 205 8.53 -33.75 2.12
C PRO A 205 8.14 -34.82 1.10
#